data_AF-A0A2R6N9Y7-F1
#
_entry.id   AF-A0A2R6N9Y7-F1
#
_cell.length_a   1.000
_cell.length_b   1.000
_cell.length_c   1.000
_cell.angle_alpha   90.00
_cell.angle_beta   90.00
_cell.angle_gamma   90.00
#
_symmetry.space_group_name_H-M   'P 1'
#
loop_
_entity.id
_entity.type
_entity.pdbx_description
1 polymer ?
#
loop_
_entity_poly.entity_id
_entity_poly.type
_entity_poly.pdbx_seq_one_letter_code
_entity_poly.pdbx_strand_id
1 'polypeptide(L)'
;MVSTLVWVLAGLLAYTLVATALQTWGILPSSVRVSGPITTIHTQRGKRFLDWLATPKRLWRAWANVGVGIALVVMVGSFAAVLLSAVTIFNQPESTVITQPQDALVIPGVNQFLPLSVAPEIVLGLLVGLVVHEGGHGLLCRVEDIDIESMGLALLAVIPMGAFVEPDEESQATADRGDRTRMFAAGVTNNFAITVLAFALLFGPVVGSIAVAPGVPVSGALNGTPAADAGIDRGDVITGVNGDRVANASEFDAALADADRTVDVSLQDGNTTTVRRSVIVTSAVVDGPLATGTTIEGVNGTTVGTERAFHVALENRTTARLATTNGTVTLPVGAAATVAADGPFANAS
;
A
#
# COMPACT_ATOMS: atom_id res chain seq x y z
N MET A 1 22.19 -38.21 -15.31
CA MET A 1 22.82 -36.95 -14.86
C MET A 1 22.45 -36.76 -13.39
N VAL A 2 23.41 -36.52 -12.51
CA VAL A 2 23.15 -36.30 -11.08
C VAL A 2 22.43 -34.96 -10.93
N SER A 3 21.31 -34.93 -10.19
CA SER A 3 20.54 -33.69 -10.02
C SER A 3 21.33 -32.68 -9.18
N THR A 4 21.09 -31.38 -9.42
CA THR A 4 21.71 -30.30 -8.64
C THR A 4 21.45 -30.45 -7.13
N LEU A 5 20.27 -30.94 -6.76
CA LEU A 5 19.91 -31.23 -5.37
C LEU A 5 20.89 -32.24 -4.73
N VAL A 6 21.23 -33.32 -5.44
CA VAL A 6 22.16 -34.33 -4.92
C VAL A 6 23.55 -33.73 -4.70
N TRP A 7 24.01 -32.84 -5.57
CA TRP A 7 25.27 -32.12 -5.37
C TRP A 7 25.24 -31.17 -4.17
N VAL A 8 24.14 -30.44 -3.97
CA VAL A 8 23.96 -29.57 -2.80
C VAL A 8 23.97 -30.39 -1.51
N LEU A 9 23.21 -31.49 -1.46
CA LEU A 9 23.15 -32.36 -0.29
C LEU A 9 24.49 -33.04 -0.02
N ALA A 10 25.19 -33.51 -1.04
CA ALA A 10 26.52 -34.09 -0.91
C ALA A 10 27.54 -33.04 -0.40
N GLY A 11 27.47 -31.81 -0.90
CA GLY A 11 28.28 -30.69 -0.43
C GLY A 11 28.01 -30.34 1.03
N LEU A 12 26.73 -30.28 1.43
CA LEU A 12 26.32 -30.01 2.81
C LEU A 12 26.78 -31.12 3.77
N LEU A 13 26.68 -32.37 3.34
CA LEU A 13 27.16 -33.53 4.10
C LEU A 13 28.68 -33.52 4.22
N ALA A 14 29.40 -33.25 3.13
CA ALA A 14 30.85 -33.11 3.13
C ALA A 14 31.31 -31.98 4.07
N TYR A 15 30.68 -30.80 3.97
CA TYR A 15 30.91 -29.69 4.90
C TYR A 15 30.70 -30.13 6.35
N THR A 16 29.57 -30.76 6.65
CA THR A 16 29.21 -31.19 8.00
C THR A 16 30.24 -32.16 8.58
N LEU A 17 30.66 -33.15 7.79
CA LEU A 17 31.67 -34.14 8.20
C LEU A 17 33.01 -33.46 8.49
N VAL A 18 33.47 -32.58 7.60
CA VAL A 18 34.74 -31.87 7.77
C VAL A 18 34.68 -30.92 8.97
N ALA A 19 33.63 -30.10 9.07
CA ALA A 19 33.48 -29.12 10.14
C ALA A 19 33.36 -29.80 11.51
N THR A 20 32.62 -30.91 11.60
CA THR A 20 32.51 -31.70 12.83
C THR A 20 33.85 -32.37 13.18
N ALA A 21 34.58 -32.92 12.20
CA ALA A 21 35.91 -33.48 12.45
C ALA A 21 36.91 -32.42 12.95
N LEU A 22 36.90 -31.21 12.36
CA LEU A 22 37.73 -30.10 12.83
C LEU A 22 37.37 -29.67 14.25
N GLN A 23 36.08 -29.70 14.61
CA GLN A 23 35.63 -29.40 15.97
C GLN A 23 36.08 -30.47 16.97
N THR A 24 35.94 -31.76 16.63
CA THR A 24 36.36 -32.86 17.51
C THR A 24 37.88 -32.94 17.66
N TRP A 25 38.62 -32.53 16.64
CA TRP A 25 40.08 -32.40 16.70
C TRP A 25 40.56 -31.14 17.44
N GLY A 26 39.65 -30.27 17.89
CA GLY A 26 40.01 -29.06 18.63
C GLY A 26 40.74 -28.00 17.80
N ILE A 27 40.61 -28.04 16.47
CA ILE A 27 41.24 -27.09 15.54
C ILE A 27 40.41 -25.79 15.47
N LEU A 28 39.08 -25.90 15.65
CA LEU A 28 38.21 -24.74 15.60
C LEU A 28 38.38 -23.84 16.84
N PRO A 29 38.33 -22.50 16.68
CA PRO A 29 38.34 -21.57 17.80
C PRO A 29 37.15 -21.81 18.75
N SER A 30 37.31 -21.49 20.03
CA SER A 30 36.23 -21.63 21.03
C SER A 30 34.98 -20.79 20.73
N SER A 31 35.10 -19.77 19.88
CA SER A 31 33.98 -18.98 19.39
C SER A 31 33.13 -19.69 18.33
N VAL A 32 33.63 -20.74 17.69
CA VAL A 32 32.93 -21.45 16.61
C VAL A 32 32.41 -22.78 17.14
N ARG A 33 31.09 -22.98 17.03
CA ARG A 33 30.44 -24.26 17.33
C ARG A 33 29.76 -24.78 16.08
N VAL A 34 29.91 -26.07 15.80
CA VAL A 34 29.25 -26.73 14.68
C VAL A 34 28.22 -27.72 15.25
N SER A 35 27.01 -27.68 14.71
CA SER A 35 25.94 -28.63 15.01
C SER A 35 25.28 -29.06 13.71
N GLY A 36 25.72 -30.21 13.19
CA GLY A 36 25.35 -30.68 11.86
C GLY A 36 25.77 -29.66 10.78
N PRO A 37 24.85 -29.26 9.88
CA PRO A 37 25.18 -28.29 8.83
C PRO A 37 25.23 -26.84 9.34
N ILE A 38 24.83 -26.59 10.59
CA ILE A 38 24.77 -25.24 11.16
C ILE A 38 26.08 -24.94 11.89
N THR A 39 26.62 -23.76 11.64
CA THR A 39 27.82 -23.24 12.32
C THR A 39 27.49 -21.92 12.98
N THR A 40 27.68 -21.84 14.29
CA THR A 40 27.42 -20.64 15.08
C THR A 40 28.73 -20.00 15.52
N ILE A 41 28.84 -18.70 15.28
CA ILE A 41 30.00 -17.89 15.65
C ILE A 41 29.57 -16.98 16.80
N HIS A 42 30.12 -17.24 17.98
CA HIS A 42 29.84 -16.51 19.20
C HIS A 42 30.86 -15.40 19.40
N THR A 43 30.40 -14.26 19.90
CA THR A 43 31.22 -13.12 20.27
C THR A 43 30.65 -12.46 21.51
N GLN A 44 31.52 -11.88 22.32
CA GLN A 44 31.12 -11.01 23.43
C GLN A 44 31.45 -9.54 23.15
N ARG A 45 32.07 -9.23 21.99
CA ARG A 45 32.57 -7.89 21.68
C ARG A 45 31.45 -6.86 21.49
N GLY A 46 30.27 -7.29 21.04
CA GLY A 46 29.11 -6.42 20.84
C GLY A 46 28.51 -5.87 22.14
N LYS A 47 28.80 -6.49 23.29
CA LYS A 47 28.27 -6.07 24.60
C LYS A 47 28.60 -4.61 24.93
N ARG A 48 29.86 -4.19 24.72
CA ARG A 48 30.30 -2.80 24.98
C ARG A 48 29.57 -1.78 24.10
N PHE A 49 29.31 -2.14 22.84
CA PHE A 49 28.57 -1.28 21.93
C PHE A 49 27.12 -1.15 22.38
N LEU A 50 26.50 -2.25 22.81
CA LEU A 50 25.15 -2.24 23.38
C LEU A 50 25.09 -1.44 24.69
N ASP A 51 26.09 -1.55 25.57
CA ASP A 51 26.17 -0.77 26.81
C ASP A 51 26.17 0.73 26.52
N TRP A 52 26.98 1.16 25.56
CA TRP A 52 27.00 2.54 25.10
C TRP A 52 25.65 2.95 24.49
N LEU A 53 25.09 2.12 23.61
CA LEU A 53 23.82 2.42 22.94
C LEU A 53 22.65 2.45 23.92
N ALA A 54 22.70 1.68 25.01
CA ALA A 54 21.68 1.60 26.06
C ALA A 54 21.70 2.79 27.03
N THR A 55 22.73 3.64 26.99
CA THR A 55 22.91 4.79 27.90
C THR A 55 21.63 5.64 28.09
N PRO A 56 20.87 6.03 27.05
CA PRO A 56 19.61 6.75 27.23
C PRO A 56 18.45 5.79 27.61
N LYS A 57 18.56 5.10 28.75
CA LYS A 57 17.60 4.08 29.22
C LYS A 57 16.14 4.56 29.17
N ARG A 58 15.88 5.82 29.53
CA ARG A 58 14.51 6.40 29.53
C ARG A 58 13.90 6.45 28.12
N LEU A 59 14.69 6.80 27.11
CA LEU A 59 14.24 6.85 25.72
C LEU A 59 13.88 5.45 25.22
N TRP A 60 14.77 4.48 25.47
CA TRP A 60 14.56 3.10 25.06
C TRP A 60 13.36 2.45 25.77
N ARG A 61 13.16 2.73 27.05
CA ARG A 61 11.96 2.29 27.79
C ARG A 61 10.68 2.88 27.21
N ALA A 62 10.67 4.17 26.87
CA ALA A 62 9.51 4.80 26.25
C ALA A 62 9.21 4.18 24.87
N TRP A 63 10.24 4.00 24.05
CA TRP A 63 10.16 3.34 22.75
C TRP A 63 9.62 1.91 22.86
N ALA A 64 10.17 1.10 23.78
CA ALA A 64 9.73 -0.27 23.97
C ALA A 64 8.32 -0.35 24.57
N ASN A 65 7.87 0.60 25.40
CA ASN A 65 6.47 0.64 25.85
C ASN A 65 5.49 0.87 24.69
N VAL A 66 5.81 1.77 23.76
CA VAL A 66 5.04 1.94 22.51
C VAL A 66 5.05 0.64 21.70
N GLY A 67 6.23 0.02 21.60
CA GLY A 67 6.45 -1.26 20.96
C GLY A 67 5.60 -2.40 21.50
N VAL A 68 5.49 -2.52 22.83
CA VAL A 68 4.62 -3.51 23.49
C VAL A 68 3.16 -3.31 23.08
N GLY A 69 2.68 -2.07 23.01
CA GLY A 69 1.33 -1.76 22.54
C GLY A 69 1.11 -2.19 21.08
N ILE A 70 2.04 -1.86 20.20
CA ILE A 70 2.00 -2.27 18.78
C ILE A 70 2.02 -3.78 18.66
N ALA A 71 2.92 -4.46 19.38
CA ALA A 71 3.04 -5.92 19.35
C ALA A 71 1.73 -6.60 19.78
N LEU A 72 1.06 -6.08 20.82
CA LEU A 72 -0.23 -6.59 21.27
C LEU A 72 -1.33 -6.42 20.20
N VAL A 73 -1.41 -5.23 19.58
CA VAL A 73 -2.37 -4.97 18.49
C VAL A 73 -2.12 -5.90 17.31
N VAL A 74 -0.86 -6.04 16.88
CA VAL A 74 -0.48 -6.91 15.76
C VAL A 74 -0.75 -8.37 16.10
N MET A 75 -0.48 -8.81 17.33
CA MET A 75 -0.73 -10.19 17.76
C MET A 75 -2.22 -10.52 17.74
N VAL A 76 -3.07 -9.68 18.35
CA VAL A 76 -4.53 -9.86 18.37
C VAL A 76 -5.10 -9.76 16.95
N GLY A 77 -4.64 -8.78 16.17
CA GLY A 77 -5.07 -8.59 14.78
C GLY A 77 -4.69 -9.77 13.88
N SER A 78 -3.47 -10.30 14.02
CA SER A 78 -3.02 -11.47 13.25
C SER A 78 -3.79 -12.72 13.64
N PHE A 79 -4.06 -12.92 14.93
CA PHE A 79 -4.90 -14.02 15.41
C PHE A 79 -6.32 -13.94 14.83
N ALA A 80 -6.94 -12.75 14.86
CA ALA A 80 -8.24 -12.52 14.25
C ALA A 80 -8.23 -12.73 12.73
N ALA A 81 -7.20 -12.24 12.03
CA ALA A 81 -7.06 -12.41 10.58
C ALA A 81 -6.92 -13.89 10.20
N VAL A 82 -6.13 -14.67 10.95
CA VAL A 82 -6.01 -16.13 10.75
C VAL A 82 -7.34 -16.83 11.00
N LEU A 83 -8.06 -16.45 12.06
CA LEU A 83 -9.39 -17.01 12.35
C LEU A 83 -10.40 -16.69 11.25
N LEU A 84 -10.42 -15.45 10.76
CA LEU A 84 -11.28 -15.02 9.65
C LEU A 84 -10.90 -15.74 8.35
N SER A 85 -9.60 -15.93 8.10
CA SER A 85 -9.08 -16.68 6.94
C SER A 85 -9.55 -18.13 6.97
N ALA A 86 -9.50 -18.77 8.15
CA ALA A 86 -10.02 -20.13 8.33
C ALA A 86 -11.51 -20.22 7.98
N VAL A 87 -12.33 -19.23 8.35
CA VAL A 87 -13.76 -19.18 7.99
C VAL A 87 -13.97 -18.93 6.49
N THR A 88 -13.17 -18.06 5.86
CA THR A 88 -13.31 -17.74 4.44
C THR A 88 -13.00 -18.94 3.54
N ILE A 89 -12.02 -19.77 3.91
CA ILE A 89 -11.67 -21.00 3.18
C ILE A 89 -12.87 -21.96 3.05
N PHE A 90 -13.74 -22.04 4.07
CA PHE A 90 -14.94 -22.87 4.01
C PHE A 90 -16.03 -22.33 3.08
N ASN A 91 -16.04 -21.02 2.81
CA ASN A 91 -17.07 -20.37 2.01
C ASN A 91 -16.64 -20.12 0.55
N GLN A 92 -15.33 -20.02 0.28
CA GLN A 92 -14.78 -19.74 -1.05
C GLN A 92 -13.44 -20.47 -1.27
N PRO A 93 -13.47 -21.77 -1.63
CA PRO A 93 -12.25 -22.56 -1.78
C PRO A 93 -11.31 -22.12 -2.91
N GLU A 94 -11.74 -21.26 -3.83
CA GLU A 94 -10.97 -20.90 -5.05
C GLU A 94 -10.32 -19.50 -5.05
N SER A 95 -10.42 -18.70 -3.98
CA SER A 95 -10.00 -17.27 -4.03
C SER A 95 -8.57 -16.95 -3.59
N THR A 96 -7.69 -17.92 -3.32
CA THR A 96 -6.30 -17.59 -2.95
C THR A 96 -5.39 -17.49 -4.18
N VAL A 97 -4.91 -16.27 -4.45
CA VAL A 97 -3.93 -15.92 -5.50
C VAL A 97 -2.63 -16.75 -5.39
N ILE A 98 -2.30 -17.25 -4.19
CA ILE A 98 -1.22 -18.23 -3.98
C ILE A 98 -1.78 -19.62 -4.31
N THR A 99 -1.74 -19.98 -5.58
CA THR A 99 -2.23 -21.28 -6.07
C THR A 99 -1.19 -22.39 -5.89
N GLN A 100 0.09 -22.03 -5.73
CA GLN A 100 1.20 -22.97 -5.58
C GLN A 100 1.97 -22.71 -4.29
N PRO A 101 2.25 -23.75 -3.47
CA PRO A 101 2.99 -23.60 -2.21
C PRO A 101 4.36 -22.92 -2.33
N GLN A 102 5.01 -23.05 -3.50
CA GLN A 102 6.30 -22.41 -3.78
C GLN A 102 6.23 -20.87 -3.79
N ASP A 103 5.08 -20.29 -4.11
CA ASP A 103 4.89 -18.83 -4.18
C ASP A 103 4.78 -18.20 -2.78
N ALA A 104 4.57 -19.02 -1.75
CA ALA A 104 4.60 -18.59 -0.35
C ALA A 104 6.03 -18.48 0.20
N LEU A 105 7.02 -19.13 -0.44
CA LEU A 105 8.40 -19.12 -0.01
C LEU A 105 9.10 -17.84 -0.49
N VAL A 106 9.73 -17.09 0.39
CA VAL A 106 10.53 -15.89 0.03
C VAL A 106 11.95 -16.33 -0.37
N ILE A 107 12.05 -17.17 -1.41
CA ILE A 107 13.32 -17.69 -1.92
C ILE A 107 13.47 -17.27 -3.39
N PRO A 108 14.43 -16.38 -3.71
CA PRO A 108 14.67 -15.94 -5.09
C PRO A 108 14.99 -17.12 -6.03
N GLY A 109 14.37 -17.14 -7.20
CA GLY A 109 14.48 -18.20 -8.20
C GLY A 109 13.59 -19.43 -7.97
N VAL A 110 13.05 -19.59 -6.75
CA VAL A 110 12.03 -20.62 -6.45
C VAL A 110 10.63 -20.01 -6.52
N ASN A 111 10.48 -18.79 -6.00
CA ASN A 111 9.25 -18.01 -6.11
C ASN A 111 9.18 -17.33 -7.48
N GLN A 112 8.08 -17.52 -8.21
CA GLN A 112 7.90 -16.95 -9.54
C GLN A 112 7.93 -15.41 -9.56
N PHE A 113 7.66 -14.76 -8.43
CA PHE A 113 7.67 -13.31 -8.26
C PHE A 113 9.02 -12.74 -7.83
N LEU A 114 10.00 -13.60 -7.49
CA LEU A 114 11.31 -13.19 -6.99
C LEU A 114 12.42 -13.70 -7.93
N PRO A 115 12.78 -12.96 -9.00
CA PRO A 115 13.88 -13.37 -9.86
C PRO A 115 15.22 -13.41 -9.09
N LEU A 116 16.15 -14.27 -9.51
CA LEU A 116 17.48 -14.38 -8.89
C LEU A 116 18.26 -13.05 -8.85
N SER A 117 17.96 -12.12 -9.76
CA SER A 117 18.58 -10.80 -9.80
C SER A 117 18.30 -9.94 -8.57
N VAL A 118 17.18 -10.17 -7.87
CA VAL A 118 16.83 -9.43 -6.63
C VAL A 118 17.34 -10.10 -5.36
N ALA A 119 18.03 -11.24 -5.49
CA ALA A 119 18.54 -11.99 -4.34
C ALA A 119 19.50 -11.17 -3.45
N PRO A 120 20.45 -10.39 -3.99
CA PRO A 120 21.35 -9.58 -3.16
C PRO A 120 20.61 -8.59 -2.25
N GLU A 121 19.59 -7.92 -2.78
CA GLU A 121 18.78 -6.93 -2.06
C GLU A 121 17.95 -7.60 -0.96
N ILE A 122 17.38 -8.78 -1.24
CA ILE A 122 16.62 -9.56 -0.26
C ILE A 122 17.54 -10.04 0.87
N VAL A 123 18.72 -10.57 0.53
CA VAL A 123 19.72 -11.00 1.52
C VAL A 123 20.17 -9.83 2.39
N LEU A 124 20.39 -8.66 1.79
CA LEU A 124 20.72 -7.45 2.53
C LEU A 124 19.58 -7.02 3.47
N GLY A 125 18.33 -7.01 2.98
CA GLY A 125 17.16 -6.67 3.79
C GLY A 125 16.94 -7.63 4.96
N LEU A 126 17.07 -8.95 4.72
CA LEU A 126 17.01 -9.97 5.75
C LEU A 126 18.13 -9.79 6.78
N LEU A 127 19.37 -9.54 6.33
CA LEU A 127 20.50 -9.30 7.23
C LEU A 127 20.29 -8.05 8.11
N VAL A 128 19.80 -6.95 7.52
CA VAL A 128 19.47 -5.74 8.28
C VAL A 128 18.37 -6.02 9.30
N GLY A 129 17.26 -6.62 8.87
CA GLY A 129 16.14 -6.93 9.77
C GLY A 129 16.56 -7.85 10.91
N LEU A 130 17.33 -8.88 10.63
CA LEU A 130 17.85 -9.82 11.62
C LEU A 130 18.80 -9.15 12.62
N VAL A 131 19.77 -8.36 12.15
CA VAL A 131 20.70 -7.64 13.02
C VAL A 131 19.96 -6.65 13.92
N VAL A 132 18.96 -5.96 13.37
CA VAL A 132 18.14 -5.00 14.13
C VAL A 132 17.18 -5.69 15.10
N HIS A 133 16.63 -6.84 14.73
CA HIS A 133 15.75 -7.65 15.57
C HIS A 133 16.49 -8.16 16.81
N GLU A 134 17.58 -8.89 16.57
CA GLU A 134 18.41 -9.50 17.61
C GLU A 134 19.17 -8.44 18.40
N GLY A 135 19.70 -7.43 17.71
CA GLY A 135 20.30 -6.26 18.34
C GLY A 135 19.31 -5.49 19.21
N GLY A 136 18.02 -5.48 18.84
CA GLY A 136 16.94 -4.93 19.65
C GLY A 136 16.74 -5.69 20.96
N HIS A 137 16.66 -7.01 20.91
CA HIS A 137 16.62 -7.83 22.11
C HIS A 137 17.85 -7.58 23.00
N GLY A 138 19.06 -7.58 22.42
CA GLY A 138 20.28 -7.29 23.17
C GLY A 138 20.34 -5.89 23.77
N LEU A 139 19.89 -4.88 23.04
CA LEU A 139 19.80 -3.50 23.53
C LEU A 139 18.86 -3.41 24.72
N LEU A 140 17.67 -4.01 24.63
CA LEU A 140 16.70 -3.96 25.72
C LEU A 140 17.13 -4.83 26.91
N CYS A 141 17.90 -5.89 26.71
CA CYS A 141 18.56 -6.59 27.81
C CYS A 141 19.44 -5.61 28.62
N ARG A 142 20.28 -4.81 27.95
CA ARG A 142 21.12 -3.81 28.64
C ARG A 142 20.35 -2.66 29.27
N VAL A 143 19.24 -2.24 28.66
CA VAL A 143 18.39 -1.18 29.21
C VAL A 143 17.71 -1.65 30.50
N GLU A 144 17.29 -2.91 30.56
CA GLU A 144 16.59 -3.52 31.69
C GLU A 144 17.49 -4.32 32.63
N ASP A 145 18.81 -4.15 32.51
CA ASP A 145 19.79 -4.81 33.40
C ASP A 145 19.69 -6.35 33.38
N ILE A 146 19.31 -6.92 32.22
CA ILE A 146 19.35 -8.35 31.91
C ILE A 146 20.70 -8.66 31.25
N ASP A 147 21.43 -9.59 31.84
CA ASP A 147 22.73 -9.99 31.31
C ASP A 147 22.61 -10.74 29.98
N ILE A 148 23.64 -10.62 29.15
CA ILE A 148 23.74 -11.35 27.88
C ILE A 148 24.89 -12.32 28.04
N GLU A 149 24.65 -13.62 27.88
CA GLU A 149 25.69 -14.64 27.96
C GLU A 149 26.53 -14.61 26.68
N SER A 150 25.86 -14.69 25.53
CA SER A 150 26.49 -14.74 24.22
C SER A 150 25.68 -14.00 23.14
N MET A 151 26.33 -13.66 22.04
CA MET A 151 25.67 -13.16 20.84
C MET A 151 26.46 -13.60 19.62
N GLY A 152 25.84 -13.67 18.45
CA GLY A 152 26.53 -14.26 17.31
C GLY A 152 25.78 -14.29 16.00
N LEU A 153 26.37 -15.03 15.07
CA LEU A 153 25.80 -15.36 13.76
C LEU A 153 25.63 -16.87 13.63
N ALA A 154 24.53 -17.28 13.02
CA ALA A 154 24.23 -18.65 12.64
C ALA A 154 24.32 -18.79 11.12
N LEU A 155 25.16 -19.70 10.66
CA LEU A 155 25.42 -19.98 9.25
C LEU A 155 24.92 -21.39 8.90
N LEU A 156 24.25 -21.55 7.76
CA LEU A 156 24.08 -22.85 7.11
C LEU A 156 25.27 -23.07 6.20
N ALA A 157 26.18 -23.93 6.65
CA ALA A 157 27.53 -24.01 6.11
C ALA A 157 28.20 -22.62 6.04
N VAL A 158 28.18 -21.99 4.86
CA VAL A 158 28.77 -20.68 4.61
C VAL A 158 27.72 -19.56 4.42
N ILE A 159 26.43 -19.91 4.35
CA ILE A 159 25.34 -18.97 4.08
C ILE A 159 24.82 -18.42 5.40
N PRO A 160 24.78 -17.08 5.59
CA PRO A 160 24.18 -16.50 6.78
C PRO A 160 22.69 -16.79 6.83
N MET A 161 22.25 -17.49 7.88
CA MET A 161 20.84 -17.77 8.13
C MET A 161 20.27 -16.91 9.25
N GLY A 162 21.10 -16.54 10.23
CA GLY A 162 20.63 -15.97 11.49
C GLY A 162 21.69 -15.16 12.20
N ALA A 163 21.23 -14.30 13.09
CA ALA A 163 21.98 -13.71 14.19
C ALA A 163 21.23 -14.10 15.45
N PHE A 164 21.88 -13.99 16.60
CA PHE A 164 21.21 -14.26 17.87
C PHE A 164 21.82 -13.42 18.98
N VAL A 165 20.99 -13.10 19.96
CA VAL A 165 21.44 -12.63 21.28
C VAL A 165 20.84 -13.54 22.34
N GLU A 166 21.71 -14.10 23.17
CA GLU A 166 21.34 -15.05 24.21
C GLU A 166 21.35 -14.35 25.58
N PRO A 167 20.17 -14.03 26.14
CA PRO A 167 20.07 -13.50 27.50
C PRO A 167 20.41 -14.58 28.52
N ASP A 168 21.04 -14.17 29.62
CA ASP A 168 21.29 -15.04 30.78
C ASP A 168 19.96 -15.45 31.43
N GLU A 169 19.75 -16.76 31.63
CA GLU A 169 18.47 -17.31 32.09
C GLU A 169 18.13 -16.89 33.52
N GLU A 170 19.11 -16.82 34.42
CA GLU A 170 18.90 -16.47 35.83
C GLU A 170 18.55 -14.98 35.96
N SER A 171 19.29 -14.13 35.26
CA SER A 171 19.03 -12.69 35.15
C SER A 171 17.65 -12.42 34.53
N GLN A 172 17.29 -13.13 33.45
CA GLN A 172 15.99 -12.99 32.81
C GLN A 172 14.83 -13.47 33.73
N ALA A 173 15.03 -14.53 34.49
CA ALA A 173 14.02 -15.09 35.38
C ALA A 173 13.72 -14.19 36.59
N THR A 174 14.74 -13.48 37.08
CA THR A 174 14.64 -12.54 38.21
C THR A 174 14.14 -11.15 37.82
N ALA A 175 14.21 -10.80 36.53
CA ALA A 175 13.75 -9.52 36.01
C ALA A 175 12.22 -9.31 36.15
N ASP A 176 11.84 -8.05 36.33
CA ASP A 176 10.44 -7.66 36.45
C ASP A 176 9.64 -8.01 35.19
N ARG A 177 8.34 -8.26 35.36
CA ARG A 177 7.45 -8.61 34.24
C ARG A 177 7.45 -7.57 33.14
N GLY A 178 7.48 -6.29 33.50
CA GLY A 178 7.51 -5.18 32.52
C GLY A 178 8.80 -5.19 31.70
N ASP A 179 9.92 -5.48 32.35
CA ASP A 179 11.26 -5.50 31.77
C ASP A 179 11.37 -6.65 30.76
N ARG A 180 10.95 -7.84 31.17
CA ARG A 180 10.84 -9.01 30.28
C ARG A 180 9.91 -8.75 29.10
N THR A 181 8.76 -8.13 29.34
CA THR A 181 7.79 -7.84 28.28
C THR A 181 8.37 -6.89 27.24
N ARG A 182 9.08 -5.83 27.65
CA ARG A 182 9.77 -4.91 26.75
C ARG A 182 10.89 -5.58 25.98
N MET A 183 11.69 -6.42 26.65
CA MET A 183 12.72 -7.23 26.01
C MET A 183 12.14 -8.16 24.93
N PHE A 184 11.07 -8.91 25.22
CA PHE A 184 10.43 -9.78 24.22
C PHE A 184 9.78 -9.03 23.06
N ALA A 185 9.27 -7.81 23.29
CA ALA A 185 8.69 -6.98 22.24
C ALA A 185 9.75 -6.23 21.39
N ALA A 186 11.00 -6.16 21.85
CA ALA A 186 12.04 -5.31 21.26
C ALA A 186 12.31 -5.60 19.79
N GLY A 187 12.48 -6.87 19.42
CA GLY A 187 12.79 -7.28 18.05
C GLY A 187 11.69 -6.89 17.06
N VAL A 188 10.42 -7.13 17.42
CA VAL A 188 9.26 -6.72 16.60
C VAL A 188 9.22 -5.20 16.45
N THR A 189 9.37 -4.47 17.56
CA THR A 189 9.31 -3.01 17.58
C THR A 189 10.37 -2.38 16.69
N ASN A 190 11.61 -2.85 16.77
CA ASN A 190 12.71 -2.30 15.98
C ASN A 190 12.56 -2.63 14.50
N ASN A 191 12.06 -3.82 14.14
CA ASN A 191 11.73 -4.13 12.75
C ASN A 191 10.60 -3.26 12.21
N PHE A 192 9.60 -2.92 13.02
CA PHE A 192 8.58 -1.95 12.62
C PHE A 192 9.19 -0.57 12.32
N ALA A 193 10.15 -0.11 13.12
CA ALA A 193 10.85 1.15 12.83
C ALA A 193 11.62 1.10 11.51
N ILE A 194 12.35 0.00 11.24
CA ILE A 194 13.03 -0.19 9.96
C ILE A 194 12.03 -0.19 8.80
N THR A 195 10.89 -0.85 8.96
CA THR A 195 9.81 -0.82 7.98
C THR A 195 9.33 0.61 7.73
N VAL A 196 8.98 1.37 8.77
CA VAL A 196 8.54 2.77 8.63
C VAL A 196 9.62 3.61 7.93
N LEU A 197 10.89 3.44 8.30
CA LEU A 197 12.00 4.15 7.67
C LEU A 197 12.16 3.75 6.20
N ALA A 198 12.07 2.47 5.87
CA ALA A 198 12.16 1.97 4.50
C ALA A 198 11.02 2.52 3.64
N PHE A 199 9.78 2.51 4.14
CA PHE A 199 8.64 3.13 3.47
C PHE A 199 8.82 4.65 3.33
N ALA A 200 9.31 5.34 4.36
CA ALA A 200 9.59 6.77 4.28
C ALA A 200 10.68 7.09 3.25
N LEU A 201 11.72 6.28 3.13
CA LEU A 201 12.78 6.44 2.13
C LEU A 201 12.30 6.08 0.71
N LEU A 202 11.43 5.08 0.59
CA LEU A 202 10.87 4.65 -0.69
C LEU A 202 9.86 5.67 -1.23
N PHE A 203 8.93 6.13 -0.39
CA PHE A 203 7.83 7.01 -0.80
C PHE A 203 8.09 8.49 -0.56
N GLY A 204 8.97 8.84 0.39
CA GLY A 204 9.27 10.23 0.74
C GLY A 204 9.73 11.07 -0.45
N PRO A 205 10.71 10.61 -1.24
CA PRO A 205 11.13 11.31 -2.46
C PRO A 205 9.99 11.43 -3.48
N VAL A 206 9.17 10.40 -3.66
CA VAL A 206 8.02 10.42 -4.58
C VAL A 206 7.03 11.49 -4.15
N VAL A 207 6.59 11.47 -2.89
CA VAL A 207 5.66 12.45 -2.32
C VAL A 207 6.24 13.86 -2.39
N GLY A 208 7.55 14.03 -2.10
CA GLY A 208 8.23 15.32 -2.20
C GLY A 208 8.45 15.80 -3.64
N SER A 209 8.47 14.89 -4.62
CA SER A 209 8.67 15.20 -6.04
C SER A 209 7.37 15.50 -6.79
N ILE A 210 6.22 15.17 -6.23
CA ILE A 210 4.91 15.58 -6.75
C ILE A 210 4.75 17.08 -6.41
N ALA A 211 5.37 17.93 -7.23
CA ALA A 211 4.96 19.31 -7.33
C ALA A 211 3.52 19.32 -7.85
N VAL A 212 2.57 19.84 -7.08
CA VAL A 212 1.22 20.11 -7.57
C VAL A 212 1.37 21.24 -8.59
N ALA A 213 1.56 20.88 -9.86
CA ALA A 213 1.47 21.85 -10.93
C ALA A 213 0.05 22.42 -10.90
N PRO A 214 -0.13 23.75 -10.82
CA PRO A 214 -1.46 24.35 -10.78
C PRO A 214 -2.20 24.03 -12.07
N GLY A 215 -3.45 23.59 -11.93
CA GLY A 215 -4.33 23.26 -13.05
C GLY A 215 -5.18 22.03 -12.77
N VAL A 216 -6.09 21.75 -13.71
CA VAL A 216 -7.02 20.61 -13.65
C VAL A 216 -6.64 19.60 -14.71
N PRO A 217 -6.12 18.42 -14.33
CA PRO A 217 -5.79 17.38 -15.30
C PRO A 217 -7.05 16.80 -15.94
N VAL A 218 -7.04 16.68 -17.25
CA VAL A 218 -8.14 16.13 -18.04
C VAL A 218 -7.93 14.63 -18.22
N SER A 219 -8.90 13.84 -17.75
CA SER A 219 -8.89 12.36 -17.88
C SER A 219 -9.36 11.88 -19.27
N GLY A 220 -10.00 12.78 -20.02
CA GLY A 220 -10.55 12.59 -21.36
C GLY A 220 -11.85 13.39 -21.54
N ALA A 221 -12.23 13.63 -22.79
CA ALA A 221 -13.55 14.17 -23.13
C ALA A 221 -14.45 13.08 -23.70
N LEU A 222 -15.76 13.19 -23.47
CA LEU A 222 -16.74 12.30 -24.09
C LEU A 222 -16.87 12.64 -25.58
N ASN A 223 -16.86 11.62 -26.45
CA ASN A 223 -17.02 11.81 -27.88
C ASN A 223 -18.35 12.53 -28.21
N GLY A 224 -18.29 13.50 -29.13
CA GLY A 224 -19.46 14.29 -29.53
C GLY A 224 -19.90 15.34 -28.50
N THR A 225 -19.01 15.74 -27.58
CA THR A 225 -19.24 16.84 -26.64
C THR A 225 -18.43 18.08 -27.03
N PRO A 226 -18.85 19.30 -26.62
CA PRO A 226 -18.12 20.52 -26.92
C PRO A 226 -16.65 20.53 -26.50
N ALA A 227 -16.29 19.80 -25.43
CA ALA A 227 -14.90 19.69 -24.99
C ALA A 227 -14.06 18.88 -25.99
N ALA A 228 -14.59 17.74 -26.47
CA ALA A 228 -13.94 16.92 -27.48
C ALA A 228 -13.83 17.67 -28.82
N ASP A 229 -14.89 18.38 -29.23
CA ASP A 229 -14.90 19.19 -30.45
C ASP A 229 -13.90 20.36 -30.40
N ALA A 230 -13.61 20.86 -29.20
CA ALA A 230 -12.61 21.90 -28.95
C ALA A 230 -11.18 21.33 -28.84
N GLY A 231 -11.00 20.02 -29.02
CA GLY A 231 -9.71 19.35 -28.99
C GLY A 231 -9.15 19.08 -27.59
N ILE A 232 -9.97 19.23 -26.54
CA ILE A 232 -9.57 18.92 -25.15
C ILE A 232 -9.64 17.40 -24.95
N ASP A 233 -8.53 16.78 -24.57
CA ASP A 233 -8.46 15.33 -24.39
C ASP A 233 -7.54 14.90 -23.23
N ARG A 234 -7.43 13.59 -23.03
CA ARG A 234 -6.61 12.98 -21.98
C ARG A 234 -5.16 13.46 -22.07
N GLY A 235 -4.66 13.96 -20.94
CA GLY A 235 -3.29 14.45 -20.81
C GLY A 235 -3.19 15.97 -20.85
N ASP A 236 -4.25 16.67 -21.26
CA ASP A 236 -4.32 18.11 -21.12
C ASP A 236 -4.43 18.52 -19.66
N VAL A 237 -3.94 19.72 -19.34
CA VAL A 237 -4.10 20.34 -18.03
C VAL A 237 -4.67 21.73 -18.22
N ILE A 238 -5.88 21.95 -17.72
CA ILE A 238 -6.56 23.25 -17.80
C ILE A 238 -5.98 24.17 -16.73
N THR A 239 -5.52 25.35 -17.14
CA THR A 239 -4.89 26.33 -16.25
C THR A 239 -5.70 27.63 -16.11
N GLY A 240 -6.76 27.79 -16.89
CA GLY A 240 -7.63 28.95 -16.78
C GLY A 240 -8.92 28.87 -17.59
N VAL A 241 -9.88 29.71 -17.22
CA VAL A 241 -11.20 29.87 -17.85
C VAL A 241 -11.46 31.37 -18.05
N ASN A 242 -11.74 31.80 -19.27
CA ASN A 242 -11.98 33.21 -19.64
C ASN A 242 -10.88 34.19 -19.18
N GLY A 243 -9.64 33.71 -19.10
CA GLY A 243 -8.48 34.50 -18.65
C GLY A 243 -8.24 34.47 -17.13
N ASP A 244 -9.18 33.96 -16.34
CA ASP A 244 -8.97 33.73 -14.91
C ASP A 244 -8.19 32.43 -14.69
N ARG A 245 -7.16 32.50 -13.85
CA ARG A 245 -6.33 31.32 -13.51
C ARG A 245 -7.09 30.36 -12.61
N VAL A 246 -6.89 29.09 -12.87
CA VAL A 246 -7.52 27.99 -12.15
C VAL A 246 -6.44 27.00 -11.73
N ALA A 247 -6.28 26.78 -10.43
CA ALA A 247 -5.24 25.92 -9.88
C ALA A 247 -5.72 24.52 -9.49
N ASN A 248 -7.04 24.32 -9.34
CA ASN A 248 -7.64 23.08 -8.88
C ASN A 248 -9.09 22.93 -9.36
N ALA A 249 -9.67 21.74 -9.16
CA ALA A 249 -11.03 21.43 -9.62
C ALA A 249 -12.11 22.36 -9.03
N SER A 250 -11.98 22.75 -7.76
CA SER A 250 -12.96 23.63 -7.12
C SER A 250 -12.97 25.04 -7.73
N GLU A 251 -11.81 25.59 -8.05
CA GLU A 251 -11.70 26.86 -8.77
C GLU A 251 -12.23 26.76 -10.21
N PHE A 252 -12.03 25.61 -10.87
CA PHE A 252 -12.54 25.37 -12.21
C PHE A 252 -14.07 25.34 -12.24
N ASP A 253 -14.67 24.58 -11.32
CA ASP A 253 -16.12 24.47 -11.20
C ASP A 253 -16.75 25.83 -10.89
N ALA A 254 -16.13 26.62 -10.01
CA ALA A 254 -16.57 27.98 -9.71
C ALA A 254 -16.50 28.89 -10.95
N ALA A 255 -15.37 28.89 -11.66
CA ALA A 255 -15.21 29.68 -12.88
C ALA A 255 -16.22 29.30 -13.97
N LEU A 256 -16.56 28.01 -14.11
CA LEU A 256 -17.58 27.55 -15.05
C LEU A 256 -19.00 27.90 -14.62
N ALA A 257 -19.31 27.86 -13.32
CA ALA A 257 -20.65 28.18 -12.80
C ALA A 257 -21.06 29.62 -13.13
N ASP A 258 -20.11 30.55 -13.04
CA ASP A 258 -20.32 31.97 -13.30
C ASP A 258 -20.20 32.35 -14.79
N ALA A 259 -19.53 31.52 -15.60
CA ALA A 259 -19.28 31.83 -17.00
C ALA A 259 -20.53 31.75 -17.91
N ASP A 260 -20.42 32.39 -19.09
CA ASP A 260 -21.40 32.36 -20.18
C ASP A 260 -21.26 31.14 -21.09
N ARG A 261 -22.26 30.86 -21.93
CA ARG A 261 -22.30 29.64 -22.77
C ARG A 261 -20.99 29.36 -23.52
N THR A 262 -20.32 30.38 -24.02
CA THR A 262 -19.00 30.25 -24.67
C THR A 262 -17.92 30.59 -23.65
N VAL A 263 -16.92 29.72 -23.50
CA VAL A 263 -15.79 29.92 -22.59
C VAL A 263 -14.46 29.67 -23.29
N ASP A 264 -13.47 30.49 -22.98
CA ASP A 264 -12.09 30.27 -23.42
C ASP A 264 -11.35 29.46 -22.35
N VAL A 265 -10.87 28.27 -22.72
CA VAL A 265 -10.15 27.34 -21.83
C VAL A 265 -8.68 27.43 -22.17
N SER A 266 -7.86 27.80 -21.17
CA SER A 266 -6.40 27.85 -21.30
C SER A 266 -5.77 26.54 -20.84
N LEU A 267 -4.85 26.01 -21.62
CA LEU A 267 -4.15 24.75 -21.38
C LEU A 267 -2.69 24.99 -20.97
N GLN A 268 -2.08 24.01 -20.30
CA GLN A 268 -0.71 24.12 -19.79
C GLN A 268 0.36 24.23 -20.89
N ASP A 269 0.07 23.74 -22.10
CA ASP A 269 0.94 23.87 -23.27
C ASP A 269 0.98 25.31 -23.84
N GLY A 270 0.20 26.23 -23.25
CA GLY A 270 0.08 27.63 -23.66
C GLY A 270 -1.01 27.89 -24.70
N ASN A 271 -1.72 26.84 -25.16
CA ASN A 271 -2.83 27.00 -26.08
C ASN A 271 -4.10 27.45 -25.33
N THR A 272 -4.95 28.20 -26.04
CA THR A 272 -6.30 28.55 -25.58
C THR A 272 -7.30 28.07 -26.62
N THR A 273 -8.31 27.33 -26.19
CA THR A 273 -9.38 26.83 -27.05
C THR A 273 -10.73 27.35 -26.58
N THR A 274 -11.59 27.70 -27.53
CA THR A 274 -12.93 28.22 -27.23
C THR A 274 -13.93 27.07 -27.22
N VAL A 275 -14.55 26.82 -26.08
CA VAL A 275 -15.56 25.79 -25.88
C VAL A 275 -16.95 26.44 -25.85
N ARG A 276 -17.80 26.08 -26.82
CA ARG A 276 -19.22 26.46 -26.80
C ARG A 276 -20.04 25.40 -26.07
N ARG A 277 -20.32 25.66 -24.79
CA ARG A 277 -20.99 24.71 -23.90
C ARG A 277 -22.42 24.38 -24.38
N SER A 278 -22.84 23.15 -24.08
CA SER A 278 -24.17 22.61 -24.34
C SER A 278 -24.54 21.64 -23.22
N VAL A 279 -25.84 21.39 -23.05
CA VAL A 279 -26.35 20.44 -22.06
C VAL A 279 -26.51 19.09 -22.75
N ILE A 280 -25.80 18.08 -22.28
CA ILE A 280 -25.77 16.74 -22.90
C ILE A 280 -26.22 15.71 -21.88
N VAL A 281 -27.08 14.79 -22.33
CA VAL A 281 -27.51 13.65 -21.53
C VAL A 281 -26.37 12.65 -21.42
N THR A 282 -25.75 12.53 -20.25
CA THR A 282 -24.65 11.57 -20.00
C THR A 282 -25.14 10.23 -19.47
N SER A 283 -26.36 10.18 -18.95
CA SER A 283 -27.03 8.98 -18.47
C SER A 283 -28.53 9.09 -18.73
N ALA A 284 -29.17 7.96 -19.06
CA ALA A 284 -30.58 7.89 -19.36
C ALA A 284 -31.21 6.63 -18.72
N VAL A 285 -32.49 6.72 -18.37
CA VAL A 285 -33.30 5.58 -17.91
C VAL A 285 -33.51 4.62 -19.10
N VAL A 286 -33.41 3.31 -18.86
CA VAL A 286 -33.70 2.28 -19.86
C VAL A 286 -35.13 2.44 -20.36
N ASP A 287 -35.33 2.42 -21.68
CA ASP A 287 -36.60 2.71 -22.37
C ASP A 287 -37.20 4.10 -22.08
N GLY A 288 -36.39 5.01 -21.52
CA GLY A 288 -36.77 6.40 -21.30
C GLY A 288 -36.83 7.22 -22.59
N PRO A 289 -37.47 8.40 -22.56
CA PRO A 289 -37.71 9.19 -23.76
C PRO A 289 -36.48 10.02 -24.20
N LEU A 290 -35.35 9.88 -23.50
CA LEU A 290 -34.06 10.49 -23.82
C LEU A 290 -33.00 9.40 -23.95
N ALA A 291 -32.04 9.60 -24.85
CA ALA A 291 -30.87 8.73 -24.99
C ALA A 291 -29.59 9.46 -24.58
N THR A 292 -28.62 8.72 -24.07
CA THR A 292 -27.26 9.24 -23.82
C THR A 292 -26.65 9.82 -25.10
N GLY A 293 -25.94 10.95 -24.97
CA GLY A 293 -25.38 11.71 -26.09
C GLY A 293 -26.36 12.72 -26.72
N THR A 294 -27.63 12.71 -26.33
CA THR A 294 -28.60 13.72 -26.83
C THR A 294 -28.26 15.10 -26.26
N THR A 295 -28.19 16.12 -27.13
CA THR A 295 -28.02 17.50 -26.70
C THR A 295 -29.37 18.17 -26.48
N ILE A 296 -29.54 18.82 -25.33
CA ILE A 296 -30.71 19.61 -24.97
C ILE A 296 -30.44 21.07 -25.36
N GLU A 297 -31.28 21.61 -26.23
CA GLU A 297 -31.16 22.96 -26.78
C GLU A 297 -32.11 23.95 -26.09
N GLY A 298 -33.21 23.47 -25.51
CA GLY A 298 -34.18 24.31 -24.84
C GLY A 298 -35.14 23.57 -23.92
N VAL A 299 -35.76 24.33 -23.01
CA VAL A 299 -36.76 23.87 -22.04
C VAL A 299 -37.97 24.79 -22.13
N ASN A 300 -39.13 24.26 -22.52
CA ASN A 300 -40.39 24.99 -22.67
C ASN A 300 -40.28 26.27 -23.53
N GLY A 301 -39.46 26.24 -24.58
CA GLY A 301 -39.22 27.39 -25.47
C GLY A 301 -38.09 28.32 -25.02
N THR A 302 -37.54 28.14 -23.82
CA THR A 302 -36.34 28.87 -23.35
C THR A 302 -35.09 28.12 -23.81
N THR A 303 -34.20 28.78 -24.56
CA THR A 303 -32.91 28.19 -24.96
C THR A 303 -32.01 27.96 -23.75
N VAL A 304 -31.37 26.79 -23.67
CA VAL A 304 -30.42 26.44 -22.61
C VAL A 304 -29.09 26.00 -23.23
N GLY A 305 -27.98 26.40 -22.61
CA GLY A 305 -26.64 26.03 -23.07
C GLY A 305 -25.65 25.72 -21.95
N THR A 306 -26.12 25.76 -20.71
CA THR A 306 -25.32 25.53 -19.50
C THR A 306 -26.18 24.77 -18.51
N GLU A 307 -25.57 23.97 -17.64
CA GLU A 307 -26.28 23.23 -16.61
C GLU A 307 -27.10 24.15 -15.68
N ARG A 308 -26.54 25.30 -15.26
CA ARG A 308 -27.26 26.30 -14.44
C ARG A 308 -28.55 26.78 -15.12
N ALA A 309 -28.46 27.20 -16.38
CA ALA A 309 -29.63 27.64 -17.15
C ALA A 309 -30.67 26.51 -17.34
N PHE A 310 -30.23 25.26 -17.46
CA PHE A 310 -31.11 24.11 -17.54
C PHE A 310 -31.86 23.86 -16.22
N HIS A 311 -31.15 23.85 -15.08
CA HIS A 311 -31.78 23.72 -13.76
C HIS A 311 -32.78 24.84 -13.50
N VAL A 312 -32.41 26.10 -13.73
CA VAL A 312 -33.31 27.25 -13.56
C VAL A 312 -34.55 27.13 -14.46
N ALA A 313 -34.40 26.64 -15.69
CA ALA A 313 -35.54 26.45 -16.59
C ALA A 313 -36.47 25.29 -16.20
N LEU A 314 -36.02 24.40 -15.31
CA LEU A 314 -36.79 23.27 -14.76
C LEU A 314 -37.37 23.55 -13.37
N GLU A 315 -36.93 24.61 -12.68
CA GLU A 315 -37.40 24.94 -11.33
C GLU A 315 -38.93 25.08 -11.24
N ASN A 316 -39.50 24.55 -10.16
CA ASN A 316 -40.94 24.58 -9.86
C ASN A 316 -41.82 23.95 -10.95
N ARG A 317 -41.30 22.97 -11.71
CA ARG A 317 -42.04 22.26 -12.74
C ARG A 317 -42.05 20.75 -12.46
N THR A 318 -43.21 20.13 -12.69
CA THR A 318 -43.39 18.68 -12.62
C THR A 318 -43.29 18.01 -13.99
N THR A 319 -43.39 18.79 -15.07
CA THR A 319 -43.24 18.35 -16.46
C THR A 319 -42.50 19.40 -17.28
N ALA A 320 -41.69 18.96 -18.24
CA ALA A 320 -40.95 19.84 -19.14
C ALA A 320 -40.96 19.31 -20.57
N ARG A 321 -41.17 20.23 -21.52
CA ARG A 321 -41.00 20.00 -22.96
C ARG A 321 -39.59 20.42 -23.35
N LEU A 322 -38.72 19.44 -23.60
CA LEU A 322 -37.34 19.64 -24.00
C LEU A 322 -37.24 19.70 -25.53
N ALA A 323 -36.56 20.71 -26.05
CA ALA A 323 -36.08 20.73 -27.42
C ALA A 323 -34.69 20.10 -27.45
N THR A 324 -34.51 19.08 -28.29
CA THR A 324 -33.26 18.32 -28.42
C THR A 324 -32.84 18.21 -29.87
N THR A 325 -31.59 17.79 -30.10
CA THR A 325 -31.08 17.50 -31.45
C THR A 325 -31.87 16.42 -32.19
N ASN A 326 -32.57 15.54 -31.46
CA ASN A 326 -33.36 14.44 -32.03
C ASN A 326 -34.87 14.75 -32.08
N GLY A 327 -35.26 16.01 -31.82
CA GLY A 327 -36.65 16.45 -31.81
C GLY A 327 -37.11 16.94 -30.44
N THR A 328 -38.43 17.11 -30.29
CA THR A 328 -39.02 17.60 -29.05
C THR A 328 -39.59 16.45 -28.24
N VAL A 329 -39.32 16.44 -26.93
CA VAL A 329 -39.79 15.43 -25.99
C VAL A 329 -40.40 16.08 -24.76
N THR A 330 -41.52 15.54 -24.28
CA THR A 330 -42.14 15.98 -23.02
C THR A 330 -41.99 14.89 -21.99
N LEU A 331 -41.44 15.22 -20.82
CA LEU A 331 -41.17 14.25 -19.76
C LEU A 331 -41.43 14.84 -18.36
N PRO A 332 -41.71 13.99 -17.36
CA PRO A 332 -41.81 14.40 -15.97
C PRO A 332 -40.43 14.82 -15.43
N VAL A 333 -40.40 15.89 -14.65
CA VAL A 333 -39.20 16.42 -14.00
C VAL A 333 -39.21 15.98 -12.55
N GLY A 334 -38.20 15.22 -12.13
CA GLY A 334 -38.10 14.71 -10.77
C GLY A 334 -37.25 13.45 -10.69
N ALA A 335 -37.46 12.66 -9.64
CA ALA A 335 -36.77 11.39 -9.44
C ALA A 335 -37.40 10.27 -10.26
N ALA A 336 -36.57 9.47 -10.93
CA ALA A 336 -36.98 8.20 -11.51
C ALA A 336 -36.70 7.07 -10.52
N ALA A 337 -37.68 6.21 -10.28
CA ALA A 337 -37.55 5.02 -9.45
C ALA A 337 -37.95 3.79 -10.27
N THR A 338 -37.17 2.72 -10.19
CA THR A 338 -37.49 1.41 -10.78
C THR A 338 -37.85 0.45 -9.66
N VAL A 339 -39.02 -0.17 -9.72
CA VAL A 339 -39.44 -1.19 -8.76
C VAL A 339 -38.92 -2.54 -9.24
N ALA A 340 -38.18 -3.25 -8.37
CA ALA A 340 -37.73 -4.60 -8.67
C ALA A 340 -38.94 -5.54 -8.77
N ALA A 341 -38.99 -6.37 -9.82
CA ALA A 341 -40.12 -7.25 -10.13
C ALA A 341 -40.48 -8.22 -8.99
N ASP A 342 -39.49 -8.61 -8.17
CA ASP A 342 -39.67 -9.53 -7.03
C ASP A 342 -39.51 -8.83 -5.66
N GLY A 343 -39.57 -7.50 -5.63
CA GLY A 343 -39.40 -6.70 -4.42
C GLY A 343 -40.69 -6.54 -3.60
N PRO A 344 -40.60 -6.16 -2.31
CA PRO A 344 -41.76 -5.90 -1.46
C PRO A 344 -42.67 -4.75 -1.98
N PHE A 345 -42.20 -3.94 -2.93
CA PHE A 345 -42.96 -2.90 -3.61
C PHE A 345 -43.55 -3.34 -4.97
N ALA A 346 -43.33 -4.58 -5.42
CA ALA A 346 -43.79 -5.07 -6.72
C ALA A 346 -45.32 -5.00 -6.90
N ASN A 347 -46.07 -5.02 -5.80
CA ASN A 347 -47.55 -4.94 -5.77
C ASN A 347 -48.07 -3.59 -5.27
N ALA A 348 -47.21 -2.60 -5.06
CA ALA A 348 -47.59 -1.25 -4.62
C ALA A 348 -47.76 -0.33 -5.85
N SER A 349 -48.76 -0.63 -6.67
CA SER A 349 -49.18 0.19 -7.81
C SER A 349 -50.70 0.32 -7.84
#